data_AF-A0A380MQK1-F1
#
_entry.id   AF-A0A380MQK1-F1
#
_cell.length_a   1.000
_cell.length_b   1.000
_cell.length_c   1.000
_cell.angle_alpha   90.00
_cell.angle_beta   90.00
_cell.angle_gamma   90.00
#
_symmetry.space_group_name_H-M   'P 1'
#
loop_
_entity.id
_entity.type
_entity.pdbx_description
1 polymer ?
#
loop_
_entity_poly.entity_id
_entity_poly.type
_entity_poly.pdbx_seq_one_letter_code
_entity_poly.pdbx_strand_id
1 'polypeptide(L)'
;MHLSHPLLKPALRRGWRDLRTVQFGATPAHAVVLGPIDTATGSFMELLDGTRGMPLLREEAHRMGLTEGYADRLVGRLARAGLLDDTTGGGPGAAALRERPAVVERLRPDLGSLAVTTREPGAAMARMAARRASRIQVRGAGRVGSVLAAVLSGAGVGQVDVVDGGSVEAGDVAPGGMPARAVGERRTEAARKVVRQASPGVPRRSRRGPRAGSGEPGLSLVVVAPRDGLGVFAPDPAAVEQFVASGVPHLFAGVLEATGMVGPLVVPGATACARCVSLDRVDRDPLWPRLITQWRATRRRSSPACDLALATTVAGFAAAQALAFLDGTLPSGADTRWELALPASAWRAVPLAPHPECPCDAVNSPDRVPACGEPAAPAAEDPPRAAPAGRPRATMAESR
;
A
#
# COMPACT_ATOMS: atom_id res chain seq x y z
N MET A 1 -8.67 26.92 5.13
CA MET A 1 -7.95 26.31 3.99
C MET A 1 -7.77 27.40 2.94
N HIS A 2 -6.54 27.72 2.55
CA HIS A 2 -6.29 28.61 1.42
C HIS A 2 -6.26 27.75 0.16
N LEU A 3 -7.36 27.75 -0.61
CA LEU A 3 -7.46 27.16 -1.94
C LEU A 3 -7.15 28.28 -2.94
N SER A 4 -6.07 28.13 -3.68
CA SER A 4 -5.63 29.15 -4.65
C SER A 4 -6.27 28.88 -6.01
N HIS A 5 -6.06 27.67 -6.56
CA HIS A 5 -6.54 27.27 -7.89
C HIS A 5 -7.33 25.95 -7.79
N PRO A 6 -8.64 26.02 -7.49
CA PRO A 6 -9.46 24.83 -7.28
C PRO A 6 -9.64 24.04 -8.58
N LEU A 7 -9.42 22.73 -8.46
CA LEU A 7 -9.62 21.74 -9.52
C LEU A 7 -10.57 20.66 -9.03
N LEU A 8 -11.67 20.40 -9.73
CA LEU A 8 -12.43 19.18 -9.52
C LEU A 8 -11.56 17.98 -9.88
N LYS A 9 -11.50 17.00 -8.99
CA LYS A 9 -10.64 15.82 -9.17
C LYS A 9 -10.97 15.08 -10.46
N PRO A 10 -10.10 15.14 -11.49
CA PRO A 10 -10.42 14.61 -12.81
C PRO A 10 -10.46 13.08 -12.83
N ALA A 11 -9.85 12.43 -11.84
CA ALA A 11 -9.85 10.98 -11.69
C ALA A 11 -11.23 10.42 -11.24
N LEU A 12 -12.12 11.27 -10.70
CA LEU A 12 -13.48 10.86 -10.35
C LEU A 12 -14.41 11.03 -11.54
N ARG A 13 -15.00 9.92 -12.01
CA ARG A 13 -16.08 9.97 -13.01
C ARG A 13 -17.26 10.77 -12.46
N ARG A 14 -17.88 11.61 -13.28
CA ARG A 14 -19.03 12.44 -12.90
C ARG A 14 -20.26 12.05 -13.69
N GLY A 15 -21.42 12.00 -13.04
CA GLY A 15 -22.70 11.77 -13.69
C GLY A 15 -23.88 12.30 -12.88
N TRP A 16 -24.90 12.80 -13.56
CA TRP A 16 -26.16 13.18 -12.93
C TRP A 16 -26.97 11.93 -12.58
N ARG A 17 -27.48 11.84 -11.35
CA ARG A 17 -28.39 10.75 -10.95
C ARG A 17 -29.86 11.13 -11.20
N ASP A 18 -30.16 12.41 -11.05
CA ASP A 18 -31.45 13.04 -11.32
C ASP A 18 -31.23 14.52 -11.68
N LEU A 19 -32.30 15.32 -11.77
CA LEU A 19 -32.25 16.74 -12.15
C LEU A 19 -31.54 17.66 -11.13
N ARG A 20 -31.24 17.17 -9.92
CA ARG A 20 -30.70 17.97 -8.81
C ARG A 20 -29.52 17.31 -8.10
N THR A 21 -29.11 16.11 -8.46
CA THR A 21 -28.02 15.41 -7.78
C THR A 21 -26.95 14.89 -8.73
N VAL A 22 -25.69 15.12 -8.36
CA VAL A 22 -24.50 14.71 -9.11
C VAL A 22 -23.73 13.69 -8.30
N GLN A 23 -23.39 12.56 -8.92
CA GLN A 23 -22.46 11.59 -8.37
C GLN A 23 -21.05 11.81 -8.92
N PHE A 24 -20.09 11.75 -8.01
CA PHE A 24 -18.65 11.70 -8.28
C PHE A 24 -18.13 10.33 -7.88
N GLY A 25 -17.32 9.71 -8.74
CA GLY A 25 -16.81 8.34 -8.54
C GLY A 25 -17.81 7.26 -8.97
N ALA A 26 -17.27 6.18 -9.54
CA ALA A 26 -18.04 5.01 -9.97
C ALA A 26 -18.00 3.86 -8.96
N THR A 27 -16.93 3.76 -8.17
CA THR A 27 -16.75 2.68 -7.19
C THR A 27 -17.30 3.09 -5.82
N PRO A 28 -18.00 2.21 -5.10
CA PRO A 28 -18.61 2.56 -3.80
C PRO A 28 -17.62 3.09 -2.76
N ALA A 29 -16.37 2.61 -2.79
CA ALA A 29 -15.32 3.03 -1.85
C ALA A 29 -14.97 4.53 -1.93
N HIS A 30 -15.21 5.18 -3.07
CA HIS A 30 -14.83 6.58 -3.32
C HIS A 30 -15.98 7.43 -3.87
N ALA A 31 -17.17 6.85 -4.04
CA ALA A 31 -18.30 7.55 -4.62
C ALA A 31 -18.90 8.56 -3.61
N VAL A 32 -19.19 9.76 -4.10
CA VAL A 32 -19.85 10.83 -3.32
C VAL A 32 -21.01 11.36 -4.13
N VAL A 33 -22.18 11.45 -3.50
CA VAL A 33 -23.38 12.06 -4.10
C VAL A 33 -23.56 13.46 -3.52
N LEU A 34 -23.74 14.45 -4.38
CA LEU A 34 -23.88 15.85 -4.01
C LEU A 34 -25.20 16.41 -4.56
N GLY A 35 -26.03 16.98 -3.68
CA GLY A 35 -27.30 17.59 -4.05
C GLY A 35 -27.84 18.51 -2.94
N PRO A 36 -28.68 19.51 -3.24
CA PRO A 36 -29.10 19.90 -4.59
C PRO A 36 -27.98 20.64 -5.35
N ILE A 37 -27.95 20.44 -6.66
CA ILE A 37 -27.11 21.12 -7.67
C ILE A 37 -28.04 21.42 -8.85
N ASP A 38 -28.24 22.70 -9.16
CA ASP A 38 -29.00 23.12 -10.35
C ASP A 38 -28.09 23.24 -11.58
N THR A 39 -28.69 23.53 -12.75
CA THR A 39 -27.95 23.67 -14.01
C THR A 39 -26.88 24.77 -13.94
N ALA A 40 -27.19 25.92 -13.33
CA ALA A 40 -26.24 27.03 -13.19
C ALA A 40 -25.02 26.64 -12.34
N THR A 41 -25.25 25.93 -11.23
CA THR A 41 -24.19 25.38 -10.38
C THR A 41 -23.38 24.32 -11.12
N GLY A 42 -24.04 23.45 -11.89
CA GLY A 42 -23.41 22.46 -12.74
C GLY A 42 -22.46 23.08 -13.76
N SER A 43 -22.90 24.12 -14.47
CA SER A 43 -22.06 24.88 -15.40
C SER A 43 -20.91 25.59 -14.68
N PHE A 44 -21.16 26.20 -13.51
CA PHE A 44 -20.10 26.85 -12.74
C PHE A 44 -19.03 25.86 -12.29
N MET A 45 -19.43 24.64 -11.91
CA MET A 45 -18.50 23.57 -11.52
C MET A 45 -17.53 23.18 -12.64
N GLU A 46 -17.88 23.36 -13.92
CA GLU A 46 -16.97 23.09 -15.05
C GLU A 46 -15.80 24.07 -15.14
N LEU A 47 -15.92 25.24 -14.51
CA LEU A 47 -14.86 26.25 -14.43
C LEU A 47 -13.78 25.91 -13.40
N LEU A 48 -14.03 24.93 -12.52
CA LEU A 48 -13.11 24.43 -11.51
C LEU A 48 -12.12 23.44 -12.14
N ASP A 49 -11.36 23.92 -13.14
CA ASP A 49 -10.38 23.16 -13.91
C ASP A 49 -8.93 23.41 -13.45
N GLY A 50 -8.75 24.18 -12.36
CA GLY A 50 -7.45 24.51 -11.81
C GLY A 50 -6.66 25.58 -12.57
N THR A 51 -7.22 26.18 -13.62
CA THR A 51 -6.60 27.30 -14.37
C THR A 51 -6.94 28.67 -13.80
N ARG A 52 -8.06 28.77 -13.05
CA ARG A 52 -8.58 30.01 -12.49
C ARG A 52 -8.38 30.06 -10.98
N GLY A 53 -7.89 31.19 -10.50
CA GLY A 53 -7.84 31.46 -9.07
C GLY A 53 -9.20 31.86 -8.49
N MET A 54 -9.33 31.81 -7.15
CA MET A 54 -10.57 32.24 -6.46
C MET A 54 -11.09 33.64 -6.85
N PRO A 55 -10.25 34.68 -7.04
CA PRO A 55 -10.74 35.99 -7.49
C PRO A 55 -11.49 35.93 -8.83
N LEU A 56 -10.93 35.27 -9.85
CA LEU A 56 -11.54 35.11 -11.16
C LEU A 56 -12.82 34.26 -11.11
N LEU A 57 -12.86 33.25 -10.24
CA LEU A 57 -14.05 32.43 -10.04
C LEU A 57 -15.21 33.22 -9.42
N ARG A 58 -14.93 34.18 -8.53
CA ARG A 58 -15.96 35.07 -7.97
C ARG A 58 -16.53 36.00 -9.04
N GLU A 59 -15.68 36.55 -9.91
CA GLU A 59 -16.10 37.38 -11.04
C GLU A 59 -16.97 36.60 -12.03
N GLU A 60 -16.60 35.36 -12.35
CA GLU A 60 -17.39 34.50 -13.24
C GLU A 60 -18.73 34.10 -12.61
N ALA A 61 -18.74 33.79 -11.30
CA ALA A 61 -19.99 33.53 -10.58
C ALA A 61 -20.95 34.72 -10.65
N HIS A 62 -20.43 35.95 -10.50
CA HIS A 62 -21.21 37.16 -10.64
C HIS A 62 -21.75 37.33 -12.07
N ARG A 63 -20.93 37.09 -13.10
CA ARG A 63 -21.36 37.13 -14.53
C ARG A 63 -22.43 36.09 -14.84
N MET A 64 -22.42 34.94 -14.16
CA MET A 64 -23.45 33.91 -14.26
C MET A 64 -24.74 34.22 -13.46
N GLY A 65 -24.81 35.37 -12.78
CA GLY A 65 -25.96 35.77 -11.97
C GLY A 65 -26.08 35.02 -10.63
N LEU A 66 -25.02 34.37 -10.16
CA LEU A 66 -25.01 33.69 -8.86
C LEU A 66 -24.88 34.71 -7.73
N THR A 67 -25.56 34.42 -6.61
CA THR A 67 -25.53 35.29 -5.42
C THR A 67 -24.12 35.53 -4.90
N GLU A 68 -23.90 36.68 -4.25
CA GLU A 68 -22.61 36.98 -3.64
C GLU A 68 -22.16 35.91 -2.63
N GLY A 69 -20.86 35.58 -2.67
CA GLY A 69 -20.25 34.51 -1.86
C GLY A 69 -20.67 33.09 -2.25
N TYR A 70 -21.47 32.89 -3.32
CA TYR A 70 -21.88 31.56 -3.76
C TYR A 70 -20.68 30.69 -4.15
N ALA A 71 -19.73 31.24 -4.90
CA ALA A 71 -18.51 30.57 -5.30
C ALA A 71 -17.73 30.02 -4.09
N ASP A 72 -17.49 30.86 -3.08
CA ASP A 72 -16.80 30.46 -1.86
C ASP A 72 -17.55 29.36 -1.08
N ARG A 73 -18.88 29.48 -0.96
CA ARG A 73 -19.71 28.46 -0.30
C ARG A 73 -19.67 27.11 -1.04
N LEU A 74 -19.76 27.13 -2.37
CA LEU A 74 -19.72 25.92 -3.20
C LEU A 74 -18.34 25.27 -3.15
N VAL A 75 -17.26 26.04 -3.34
CA VAL A 75 -15.89 25.54 -3.25
C VAL A 75 -15.64 24.95 -1.86
N GLY A 76 -16.07 25.62 -0.79
CA GLY A 76 -15.97 25.10 0.58
C GLY A 76 -16.79 23.82 0.80
N ARG A 77 -17.96 23.68 0.15
CA ARG A 77 -18.77 22.46 0.19
C ARG A 77 -18.08 21.31 -0.54
N LEU A 78 -17.56 21.55 -1.75
CA LEU A 78 -16.85 20.55 -2.55
C LEU A 78 -15.53 20.11 -1.88
N ALA A 79 -14.80 21.05 -1.28
CA ALA A 79 -13.58 20.75 -0.52
C ALA A 79 -13.87 19.85 0.69
N ARG A 80 -14.91 20.16 1.49
CA ARG A 80 -15.34 19.30 2.61
C ARG A 80 -15.78 17.90 2.14
N ALA A 81 -16.40 17.83 0.97
CA ALA A 81 -16.77 16.57 0.33
C ALA A 81 -15.55 15.79 -0.21
N GLY A 82 -14.35 16.38 -0.23
CA GLY A 82 -13.14 15.76 -0.76
C GLY A 82 -13.12 15.68 -2.29
N LEU A 83 -13.86 16.56 -2.97
CA LEU A 83 -14.03 16.56 -4.43
C LEU A 83 -13.08 17.52 -5.16
N LEU A 84 -12.38 18.38 -4.41
CA LEU A 84 -11.44 19.36 -4.95
C LEU A 84 -9.98 18.98 -4.67
N ASP A 85 -9.14 19.38 -5.60
CA ASP A 85 -7.70 19.47 -5.48
C ASP A 85 -7.26 20.93 -5.71
N ASP A 86 -5.98 21.24 -5.47
CA ASP A 86 -5.37 22.54 -5.74
C ASP A 86 -4.13 22.36 -6.61
N THR A 87 -4.16 22.89 -7.83
CA THR A 87 -3.05 22.78 -8.80
C THR A 87 -1.77 23.43 -8.31
N THR A 88 -1.86 24.35 -7.34
CA THR A 88 -0.74 25.07 -6.72
C THR A 88 -0.44 24.62 -5.29
N GLY A 89 -1.27 23.76 -4.71
CA GLY A 89 -1.15 23.31 -3.31
C GLY A 89 -0.02 22.32 -3.04
N GLY A 90 0.07 21.84 -1.79
CA GLY A 90 0.98 20.75 -1.39
C GLY A 90 2.40 21.15 -0.97
N GLY A 91 2.68 22.45 -0.84
CA GLY A 91 3.91 22.96 -0.24
C GLY A 91 5.17 22.92 -1.14
N PRO A 92 6.35 23.23 -0.59
CA PRO A 92 7.58 23.44 -1.37
C PRO A 92 8.04 22.19 -2.14
N GLY A 93 7.91 21.00 -1.55
CA GLY A 93 8.26 19.74 -2.23
C GLY A 93 7.38 19.47 -3.44
N ALA A 94 6.08 19.79 -3.34
CA ALA A 94 5.16 19.70 -4.47
C ALA A 94 5.49 20.73 -5.56
N ALA A 95 5.85 21.96 -5.18
CA ALA A 95 6.30 22.97 -6.14
C ALA A 95 7.55 22.51 -6.91
N ALA A 96 8.57 22.01 -6.22
CA ALA A 96 9.79 21.48 -6.84
C ALA A 96 9.53 20.26 -7.74
N LEU A 97 8.52 19.44 -7.43
CA LEU A 97 8.11 18.34 -8.30
C LEU A 97 7.44 18.83 -9.59
N ARG A 98 6.63 19.90 -9.52
CA ARG A 98 5.98 20.49 -10.71
C ARG A 98 6.97 21.04 -11.72
N GLU A 99 8.13 21.49 -11.28
CA GLU A 99 9.25 21.92 -12.14
C GLU A 99 9.85 20.78 -12.97
N ARG A 100 9.40 19.53 -12.77
CA ARG A 100 9.83 18.34 -13.51
C ARG A 100 8.67 17.74 -14.33
N PRO A 101 8.23 18.38 -15.42
CA PRO A 101 7.02 18.02 -16.15
C PRO A 101 7.02 16.57 -16.67
N ALA A 102 8.15 16.07 -17.20
CA ALA A 102 8.25 14.69 -17.67
C ALA A 102 8.05 13.65 -16.54
N VAL A 103 8.42 14.01 -15.32
CA VAL A 103 8.27 13.15 -14.14
C VAL A 103 6.82 13.14 -13.67
N VAL A 104 6.18 14.31 -13.64
CA VAL A 104 4.76 14.47 -13.31
C VAL A 104 3.89 13.75 -14.34
N GLU A 105 4.21 13.89 -15.63
CA GLU A 105 3.54 13.20 -16.73
C GLU A 105 3.52 11.68 -16.53
N ARG A 106 4.70 11.11 -16.29
CA ARG A 106 4.87 9.67 -16.07
C ARG A 106 4.09 9.16 -14.86
N LEU A 107 4.01 9.96 -13.80
CA LEU A 107 3.30 9.62 -12.55
C LEU A 107 1.85 10.09 -12.51
N ARG A 108 1.32 10.64 -13.61
CA ARG A 108 -0.06 11.14 -13.63
C ARG A 108 -1.09 10.08 -13.18
N PRO A 109 -0.97 8.79 -13.55
CA PRO A 109 -1.88 7.76 -13.04
C PRO A 109 -1.81 7.60 -11.51
N ASP A 110 -0.61 7.54 -10.94
CA ASP A 110 -0.39 7.46 -9.49
C ASP A 110 -0.92 8.70 -8.76
N LEU A 111 -0.69 9.90 -9.33
CA LEU A 111 -1.24 11.15 -8.81
C LEU A 111 -2.77 11.17 -8.86
N GLY A 112 -3.37 10.64 -9.91
CA GLY A 112 -4.83 10.48 -10.01
C GLY A 112 -5.38 9.56 -8.92
N SER A 113 -4.71 8.43 -8.65
CA SER A 113 -5.07 7.52 -7.56
C SER A 113 -4.93 8.18 -6.18
N LEU A 114 -3.83 8.90 -5.95
CA LEU A 114 -3.62 9.68 -4.74
C LEU A 114 -4.70 10.75 -4.55
N ALA A 115 -5.06 11.47 -5.62
CA ALA A 115 -6.11 12.48 -5.57
C ALA A 115 -7.47 11.88 -5.17
N VAL A 116 -7.80 10.67 -5.61
CA VAL A 116 -9.04 9.99 -5.20
C VAL A 116 -9.01 9.58 -3.72
N THR A 117 -7.83 9.24 -3.18
CA THR A 117 -7.66 8.71 -1.82
C THR A 117 -7.31 9.77 -0.76
N THR A 118 -6.92 10.98 -1.16
CA THR A 118 -6.74 12.13 -0.26
C THR A 118 -7.99 12.99 -0.21
N ARG A 119 -8.32 13.62 0.93
CA ARG A 119 -9.46 14.56 0.99
C ARG A 119 -9.02 16.01 0.82
N GLU A 120 -7.84 16.33 1.32
CA GLU A 120 -7.29 17.68 1.39
C GLU A 120 -6.75 18.15 0.02
N PRO A 121 -7.07 19.38 -0.42
CA PRO A 121 -6.49 19.94 -1.63
C PRO A 121 -4.96 20.04 -1.57
N GLY A 122 -4.28 19.63 -2.63
CA GLY A 122 -2.83 19.60 -2.75
C GLY A 122 -2.15 18.40 -2.07
N ALA A 123 -2.88 17.57 -1.32
CA ALA A 123 -2.30 16.44 -0.59
C ALA A 123 -1.73 15.36 -1.51
N ALA A 124 -2.32 15.13 -2.68
CA ALA A 124 -1.81 14.14 -3.64
C ALA A 124 -0.39 14.48 -4.12
N MET A 125 -0.18 15.73 -4.52
CA MET A 125 1.14 16.22 -4.92
C MET A 125 2.12 16.26 -3.74
N ALA A 126 1.67 16.63 -2.55
CA ALA A 126 2.49 16.61 -1.34
C ALA A 126 2.99 15.19 -1.00
N ARG A 127 2.09 14.20 -1.01
CA ARG A 127 2.41 12.78 -0.76
C ARG A 127 3.36 12.25 -1.82
N MET A 128 3.13 12.55 -3.09
CA MET A 128 4.05 12.14 -4.16
C MET A 128 5.44 12.79 -4.00
N ALA A 129 5.52 14.04 -3.57
CA ALA A 129 6.79 14.69 -3.26
C ALA A 129 7.51 14.03 -2.07
N ALA A 130 6.78 13.70 -1.00
CA ALA A 130 7.34 12.97 0.15
C ALA A 130 7.83 11.56 -0.23
N ARG A 131 7.04 10.83 -1.03
CA ARG A 131 7.42 9.53 -1.60
C ARG A 131 8.71 9.63 -2.43
N ARG A 132 8.87 10.70 -3.21
CA ARG A 132 10.09 11.00 -3.98
C ARG A 132 11.30 11.41 -3.14
N ALA A 133 11.09 11.87 -1.92
CA ALA A 133 12.16 12.14 -0.96
C ALA A 133 12.54 10.89 -0.13
N SER A 134 11.69 9.85 -0.15
CA SER A 134 11.86 8.66 0.66
C SER A 134 12.92 7.71 0.11
N ARG A 135 13.57 6.99 1.02
CA ARG A 135 14.56 5.94 0.72
C ARG A 135 14.13 4.61 1.32
N ILE A 136 14.06 3.59 0.49
CA ILE A 136 13.65 2.23 0.87
C ILE A 136 14.78 1.26 0.59
N GLN A 137 14.91 0.23 1.42
CA GLN A 137 15.75 -0.92 1.14
C GLN A 137 14.90 -2.19 0.96
N VAL A 138 15.11 -2.92 -0.13
CA VAL A 138 14.55 -4.27 -0.34
C VAL A 138 15.65 -5.30 -0.10
N ARG A 139 15.44 -6.20 0.86
CA ARG A 139 16.35 -7.30 1.19
C ARG A 139 15.87 -8.59 0.55
N GLY A 140 16.61 -9.05 -0.46
CA GLY A 140 16.25 -10.16 -1.31
C GLY A 140 15.79 -9.71 -2.70
N ALA A 141 16.36 -10.31 -3.73
CA ALA A 141 16.14 -9.99 -5.14
C ALA A 141 15.68 -11.23 -5.94
N GLY A 142 14.94 -12.13 -5.28
CA GLY A 142 14.19 -13.19 -5.96
C GLY A 142 12.98 -12.64 -6.72
N ARG A 143 12.05 -13.52 -7.10
CA ARG A 143 10.87 -13.13 -7.90
C ARG A 143 9.98 -12.10 -7.21
N VAL A 144 9.73 -12.22 -5.90
CA VAL A 144 8.96 -11.22 -5.15
C VAL A 144 9.73 -9.90 -5.03
N GLY A 145 10.95 -9.95 -4.47
CA GLY A 145 11.72 -8.75 -4.14
C GLY A 145 12.14 -7.92 -5.35
N SER A 146 12.52 -8.54 -6.47
CA SER A 146 12.92 -7.81 -7.68
C SER A 146 11.74 -7.09 -8.36
N VAL A 147 10.58 -7.75 -8.45
CA VAL A 147 9.34 -7.13 -8.97
C VAL A 147 8.88 -6.01 -8.04
N LEU A 148 8.85 -6.26 -6.73
CA LEU A 148 8.49 -5.26 -5.73
C LEU A 148 9.38 -4.01 -5.84
N ALA A 149 10.70 -4.18 -5.91
CA ALA A 149 11.65 -3.07 -6.02
C ALA A 149 11.42 -2.25 -7.30
N ALA A 150 11.11 -2.91 -8.41
CA ALA A 150 10.76 -2.26 -9.66
C ALA A 150 9.46 -1.45 -9.54
N VAL A 151 8.41 -2.03 -8.95
CA VAL A 151 7.11 -1.37 -8.74
C VAL A 151 7.27 -0.15 -7.84
N LEU A 152 7.98 -0.25 -6.72
CA LEU A 152 8.23 0.88 -5.82
C LEU A 152 8.96 2.03 -6.53
N SER A 153 10.00 1.72 -7.30
CA SER A 153 10.73 2.69 -8.12
C SER A 153 9.80 3.35 -9.16
N GLY A 154 9.05 2.54 -9.89
CA GLY A 154 8.08 2.99 -10.89
C GLY A 154 7.00 3.90 -10.30
N ALA A 155 6.48 3.57 -9.12
CA ALA A 155 5.47 4.33 -8.40
C ALA A 155 5.98 5.65 -7.79
N GLY A 156 7.25 6.01 -8.02
CA GLY A 156 7.78 7.32 -7.65
C GLY A 156 8.52 7.36 -6.32
N VAL A 157 8.87 6.22 -5.71
CA VAL A 157 9.82 6.22 -4.58
C VAL A 157 11.16 6.78 -5.05
N GLY A 158 11.71 7.71 -4.28
CA GLY A 158 12.93 8.43 -4.62
C GLY A 158 14.14 7.54 -4.79
N GLN A 159 14.36 6.67 -3.81
CA GLN A 159 15.51 5.77 -3.77
C GLN A 159 15.08 4.37 -3.32
N VAL A 160 15.35 3.37 -4.16
CA VAL A 160 15.13 1.96 -3.84
C VAL A 160 16.46 1.22 -3.93
N ASP A 161 17.02 0.90 -2.78
CA ASP A 161 18.23 0.10 -2.65
C ASP A 161 17.85 -1.38 -2.58
N VAL A 162 18.48 -2.23 -3.39
CA VAL A 162 18.29 -3.69 -3.29
C VAL A 162 19.57 -4.33 -2.76
N VAL A 163 19.41 -5.17 -1.74
CA VAL A 163 20.48 -5.92 -1.09
C VAL A 163 20.20 -7.41 -1.24
N ASP A 164 21.03 -8.11 -2.00
CA ASP A 164 20.98 -9.56 -2.13
C ASP A 164 22.35 -10.16 -2.48
N GLY A 165 22.60 -11.38 -2.01
CA GLY A 165 23.78 -12.17 -2.32
C GLY A 165 23.61 -13.06 -3.56
N GLY A 166 24.74 -13.56 -4.07
CA GLY A 166 24.78 -14.53 -5.17
C GLY A 166 24.48 -13.94 -6.56
N SER A 167 24.21 -14.85 -7.50
CA SER A 167 23.98 -14.55 -8.91
C SER A 167 22.56 -14.91 -9.33
N VAL A 168 22.02 -14.21 -10.32
CA VAL A 168 20.66 -14.46 -10.84
C VAL A 168 20.60 -15.88 -11.41
N GLU A 169 19.66 -16.68 -10.91
CA GLU A 169 19.37 -18.03 -11.41
C GLU A 169 18.26 -17.99 -12.47
N ALA A 170 18.16 -19.01 -13.31
CA ALA A 170 17.10 -19.09 -14.33
C ALA A 170 15.68 -19.00 -13.72
N GLY A 171 15.49 -19.56 -12.52
CA GLY A 171 14.22 -19.49 -11.78
C GLY A 171 13.94 -18.15 -11.09
N ASP A 172 14.87 -17.18 -11.13
CA ASP A 172 14.65 -15.81 -10.61
C ASP A 172 13.95 -14.91 -11.63
N VAL A 173 13.88 -15.32 -12.91
CA VAL A 173 13.32 -14.51 -13.99
C VAL A 173 11.84 -14.22 -13.73
N ALA A 174 11.47 -12.93 -13.83
CA ALA A 174 10.10 -12.48 -13.61
C ALA A 174 9.77 -11.24 -14.47
N PRO A 175 8.52 -11.11 -14.96
CA PRO A 175 8.08 -9.90 -15.64
C PRO A 175 8.14 -8.71 -14.69
N GLY A 176 8.71 -7.59 -15.16
CA GLY A 176 8.95 -6.41 -14.32
C GLY A 176 10.03 -6.60 -13.24
N GLY A 177 10.58 -7.80 -13.07
CA GLY A 177 11.68 -8.13 -12.17
C GLY A 177 12.96 -8.46 -12.94
N MET A 178 13.63 -9.55 -12.58
CA MET A 178 14.84 -10.00 -13.26
C MET A 178 14.56 -10.45 -14.70
N PRO A 179 15.24 -9.88 -15.71
CA PRO A 179 15.11 -10.33 -17.09
C PRO A 179 15.97 -11.57 -17.36
N ALA A 180 15.60 -12.39 -18.34
CA ALA A 180 16.36 -13.58 -18.72
C ALA A 180 17.83 -13.30 -19.06
N ARG A 181 18.13 -12.16 -19.68
CA ARG A 181 19.51 -11.73 -19.99
C ARG A 181 20.40 -11.48 -18.76
N ALA A 182 19.81 -11.34 -17.57
CA ALA A 182 20.56 -11.09 -16.35
C ALA A 182 21.01 -12.37 -15.65
N VAL A 183 20.60 -13.56 -16.14
CA VAL A 183 21.04 -14.85 -15.58
C VAL A 183 22.57 -14.92 -15.58
N GLY A 184 23.13 -15.31 -14.43
CA GLY A 184 24.58 -15.34 -14.19
C GLY A 184 25.18 -14.02 -13.69
N GLU A 185 24.50 -12.88 -13.85
CA GLU A 185 24.96 -11.61 -13.25
C GLU A 185 24.80 -11.62 -11.73
N ARG A 186 25.56 -10.77 -11.02
CA ARG A 186 25.36 -10.55 -9.58
C ARG A 186 23.95 -10.00 -9.33
N ARG A 187 23.16 -10.64 -8.45
CA ARG A 187 21.76 -10.25 -8.19
C ARG A 187 21.62 -8.78 -7.81
N THR A 188 22.47 -8.28 -6.93
CA THR A 188 22.46 -6.87 -6.53
C THR A 188 22.66 -5.92 -7.72
N GLU A 189 23.51 -6.26 -8.69
CA GLU A 189 23.76 -5.42 -9.86
C GLU A 189 22.61 -5.46 -10.86
N ALA A 190 22.09 -6.66 -11.12
CA ALA A 190 20.92 -6.88 -11.96
C ALA A 190 19.68 -6.16 -11.38
N ALA A 191 19.42 -6.30 -10.08
CA ALA A 191 18.32 -5.62 -9.39
C ALA A 191 18.43 -4.10 -9.51
N ARG A 192 19.64 -3.55 -9.34
CA ARG A 192 19.88 -2.11 -9.54
C ARG A 192 19.60 -1.68 -10.98
N LYS A 193 19.86 -2.52 -11.99
CA LYS A 193 19.48 -2.23 -13.39
C LYS A 193 17.96 -2.19 -13.52
N VAL A 194 17.25 -3.17 -12.96
CA VAL A 194 15.78 -3.25 -12.96
C VAL A 194 15.14 -2.01 -12.31
N VAL A 195 15.58 -1.64 -11.10
CA VAL A 195 15.10 -0.46 -10.38
C VAL A 195 15.27 0.82 -11.21
N ARG A 196 16.44 0.99 -11.87
CA ARG A 196 16.70 2.16 -12.72
C ARG A 196 15.83 2.17 -13.98
N GLN A 197 15.57 1.01 -14.56
CA GLN A 197 14.70 0.90 -15.75
C GLN A 197 13.26 1.29 -15.42
N ALA A 198 12.78 1.00 -14.20
CA ALA A 198 11.43 1.33 -13.77
C ALA A 198 11.20 2.83 -13.50
N SER A 199 12.24 3.61 -13.18
CA SER A 199 12.13 5.07 -13.04
C SER A 199 13.27 5.81 -13.75
N PRO A 200 13.15 6.04 -15.07
CA PRO A 200 14.08 6.88 -15.82
C PRO A 200 14.09 8.31 -15.24
N GLY A 201 15.28 8.90 -15.06
CA GLY A 201 15.45 10.28 -14.61
C GLY A 201 15.80 10.49 -13.12
N VAL A 202 15.96 9.42 -12.34
CA VAL A 202 16.57 9.53 -10.99
C VAL A 202 18.09 9.74 -11.16
N PRO A 203 18.68 10.84 -10.65
CA PRO A 203 20.10 11.11 -10.79
C PRO A 203 20.96 9.94 -10.28
N ARG A 204 22.02 9.60 -11.00
CA ARG A 204 22.97 8.57 -10.60
C ARG A 204 23.65 9.02 -9.30
N ARG A 205 23.63 8.18 -8.27
CA ARG A 205 24.52 8.38 -7.12
C ARG A 205 25.96 8.33 -7.63
N SER A 206 26.76 9.32 -7.23
CA SER A 206 28.21 9.25 -7.34
C SER A 206 28.70 7.99 -6.61
N ARG A 207 29.63 7.24 -7.22
CA ARG A 207 30.22 6.02 -6.63
C ARG A 207 31.06 6.28 -5.37
N ARG A 208 31.19 7.54 -4.92
CA ARG A 208 31.81 7.84 -3.62
C ARG A 208 30.84 7.37 -2.53
N GLY A 209 31.22 6.30 -1.83
CA GLY A 209 30.45 5.77 -0.70
C GLY A 209 30.15 6.83 0.36
N PRO A 210 29.22 6.55 1.29
CA PRO A 210 28.85 7.50 2.31
C PRO A 210 30.09 7.92 3.09
N ARG A 211 30.41 9.22 3.05
CA ARG A 211 31.31 9.79 4.04
C ARG A 211 30.53 9.82 5.34
N ALA A 212 31.10 9.31 6.43
CA ALA A 212 30.53 9.53 7.75
C ALA A 212 30.23 11.03 7.91
N GLY A 213 28.95 11.40 8.09
CA GLY A 213 28.48 12.78 8.13
C GLY A 213 27.87 13.36 6.83
N SER A 214 27.75 12.61 5.73
CA SER A 214 26.91 13.04 4.60
C SER A 214 25.43 12.81 4.95
N GLY A 215 24.67 13.90 5.11
CA GLY A 215 23.23 13.91 5.44
C GLY A 215 22.33 13.24 4.41
N GLU A 216 22.51 11.94 4.20
CA GLU A 216 21.59 11.11 3.44
C GLU A 216 20.35 10.82 4.28
N PRO A 217 19.15 10.83 3.67
CA PRO A 217 17.94 10.44 4.37
C PRO A 217 18.09 9.05 4.99
N GLY A 218 17.65 8.91 6.24
CA GLY A 218 17.46 7.61 6.88
C GLY A 218 16.53 6.72 6.05
N LEU A 219 16.59 5.41 6.29
CA LEU A 219 15.67 4.47 5.63
C LEU A 219 14.25 4.74 6.13
N SER A 220 13.35 5.08 5.21
CA SER A 220 11.92 5.27 5.50
C SER A 220 11.20 3.94 5.71
N LEU A 221 11.65 2.88 5.03
CA LEU A 221 11.09 1.53 5.12
C LEU A 221 12.13 0.50 4.66
N VAL A 222 12.10 -0.69 5.26
CA VAL A 222 12.79 -1.88 4.73
C VAL A 222 11.76 -2.95 4.35
N VAL A 223 11.88 -3.55 3.17
CA VAL A 223 11.08 -4.74 2.83
C VAL A 223 11.96 -5.98 2.82
N VAL A 224 11.61 -6.95 3.66
CA VAL A 224 12.29 -8.23 3.82
C VAL A 224 11.58 -9.28 2.96
N ALA A 225 12.23 -9.63 1.84
CA ALA A 225 11.69 -10.53 0.83
C ALA A 225 12.65 -11.69 0.51
N PRO A 226 12.89 -12.60 1.47
CA PRO A 226 13.84 -13.71 1.32
C PRO A 226 13.39 -14.67 0.21
N ARG A 227 14.36 -15.28 -0.49
CA ARG A 227 14.10 -16.18 -1.63
C ARG A 227 13.45 -17.51 -1.23
N ASP A 228 13.70 -17.97 -0.01
CA ASP A 228 13.19 -19.26 0.49
C ASP A 228 11.80 -19.17 1.13
N GLY A 229 11.27 -17.95 1.33
CA GLY A 229 9.95 -17.69 1.92
C GLY A 229 9.84 -17.94 3.42
N LEU A 230 10.73 -18.76 4.01
CA LEU A 230 10.64 -19.17 5.41
C LEU A 230 10.76 -17.97 6.36
N GLY A 231 11.62 -17.00 6.03
CA GLY A 231 11.78 -15.77 6.82
C GLY A 231 10.57 -14.83 6.80
N VAL A 232 9.55 -15.10 5.98
CA VAL A 232 8.27 -14.35 5.98
C VAL A 232 7.23 -15.08 6.81
N PHE A 233 7.19 -16.41 6.71
CA PHE A 233 6.30 -17.24 7.53
C PHE A 233 6.69 -17.25 9.01
N ALA A 234 7.99 -17.30 9.27
CA ALA A 234 8.60 -17.36 10.60
C ALA A 234 9.79 -16.38 10.68
N PRO A 235 9.50 -15.06 10.78
CA PRO A 235 10.52 -14.02 10.87
C PRO A 235 11.54 -14.30 11.97
N ASP A 236 12.83 -14.21 11.63
CA ASP A 236 13.90 -14.34 12.61
C ASP A 236 14.13 -12.99 13.32
N PRO A 237 13.88 -12.88 14.63
CA PRO A 237 14.10 -11.63 15.35
C PRO A 237 15.53 -11.09 15.23
N ALA A 238 16.54 -11.98 15.15
CA ALA A 238 17.93 -11.57 15.02
C ALA A 238 18.22 -10.90 13.67
N ALA A 239 17.57 -11.35 12.59
CA ALA A 239 17.79 -10.80 11.25
C ALA A 239 17.29 -9.35 11.09
N VAL A 240 16.36 -8.92 11.95
CA VAL A 240 15.74 -7.58 11.93
C VAL A 240 16.01 -6.76 13.19
N GLU A 241 16.81 -7.27 14.12
CA GLU A 241 17.11 -6.62 15.41
C GLU A 241 17.64 -5.20 15.23
N GLN A 242 18.55 -4.99 14.27
CA GLN A 242 19.11 -3.67 13.97
C GLN A 242 18.02 -2.65 13.55
N PHE A 243 16.94 -3.10 12.90
CA PHE A 243 15.86 -2.23 12.46
C PHE A 243 14.93 -1.88 13.59
N VAL A 244 14.65 -2.85 14.46
CA VAL A 244 13.90 -2.58 15.70
C VAL A 244 14.67 -1.59 16.57
N ALA A 245 15.98 -1.82 16.78
CA ALA A 245 16.82 -0.95 17.61
C ALA A 245 16.99 0.48 17.04
N SER A 246 16.99 0.63 15.71
CA SER A 246 17.09 1.94 15.04
C SER A 246 15.72 2.58 14.71
N GLY A 247 14.61 1.97 15.14
CA GLY A 247 13.27 2.47 14.87
C GLY A 247 12.86 2.45 13.41
N VAL A 248 13.53 1.66 12.56
CA VAL A 248 13.26 1.60 11.12
C VAL A 248 12.06 0.67 10.85
N PRO A 249 10.97 1.20 10.26
CA PRO A 249 9.82 0.39 9.88
C PRO A 249 10.22 -0.68 8.86
N HIS A 250 9.63 -1.87 8.97
CA HIS A 250 9.93 -2.95 8.04
C HIS A 250 8.75 -3.87 7.75
N LEU A 251 8.60 -4.26 6.48
CA LEU A 251 7.54 -5.12 5.97
C LEU A 251 8.11 -6.47 5.54
N PHE A 252 7.41 -7.56 5.84
CA PHE A 252 7.75 -8.88 5.32
C PHE A 252 6.88 -9.21 4.09
N ALA A 253 7.47 -9.79 3.04
CA ALA A 253 6.72 -10.22 1.87
C ALA A 253 7.41 -11.37 1.15
N GLY A 254 6.70 -12.44 0.84
CA GLY A 254 7.31 -13.60 0.17
C GLY A 254 6.34 -14.73 -0.11
N VAL A 255 6.87 -15.77 -0.72
CA VAL A 255 6.12 -16.99 -1.03
C VAL A 255 6.85 -18.15 -0.37
N LEU A 256 6.13 -18.93 0.43
CA LEU A 256 6.59 -20.21 0.96
C LEU A 256 5.67 -21.30 0.42
N GLU A 257 6.27 -22.29 -0.25
CA GLU A 257 5.52 -23.38 -0.89
C GLU A 257 4.53 -22.84 -1.93
N ALA A 258 3.23 -22.96 -1.67
CA ALA A 258 2.16 -22.44 -2.51
C ALA A 258 1.38 -21.29 -1.84
N THR A 259 1.95 -20.67 -0.79
CA THR A 259 1.32 -19.62 0.00
C THR A 259 2.10 -18.32 -0.09
N GLY A 260 1.44 -17.29 -0.60
CA GLY A 260 1.93 -15.91 -0.60
C GLY A 260 1.60 -15.22 0.71
N MET A 261 2.55 -14.43 1.23
CA MET A 261 2.41 -13.72 2.50
C MET A 261 2.87 -12.27 2.36
N VAL A 262 2.11 -11.35 2.94
CA VAL A 262 2.49 -9.94 3.10
C VAL A 262 2.14 -9.51 4.52
N GLY A 263 3.13 -8.99 5.25
CA GLY A 263 3.00 -8.60 6.64
C GLY A 263 3.71 -9.57 7.61
N PRO A 264 3.89 -9.16 8.87
CA PRO A 264 3.47 -7.87 9.43
C PRO A 264 4.22 -6.67 8.84
N LEU A 265 3.59 -5.49 8.89
CA LEU A 265 4.28 -4.22 8.80
C LEU A 265 4.70 -3.84 10.23
N VAL A 266 5.97 -4.02 10.52
CA VAL A 266 6.54 -3.72 11.83
C VAL A 266 6.88 -2.23 11.89
N VAL A 267 6.20 -1.50 12.75
CA VAL A 267 6.55 -0.16 13.22
C VAL A 267 7.06 -0.34 14.64
N PRO A 268 8.39 -0.26 14.87
CA PRO A 268 8.98 -0.54 16.19
C PRO A 268 8.31 0.28 17.30
N GLY A 269 7.90 -0.38 18.38
CA GLY A 269 7.19 0.25 19.50
C GLY A 269 5.68 0.45 19.30
N ALA A 270 5.13 0.17 18.11
CA ALA A 270 3.71 0.39 17.81
C ALA A 270 2.97 -0.87 17.36
N THR A 271 3.60 -1.72 16.54
CA THR A 271 2.96 -2.95 16.02
C THR A 271 3.69 -4.22 16.43
N ALA A 272 3.05 -5.37 16.24
CA ALA A 272 3.64 -6.67 16.56
C ALA A 272 4.95 -6.91 15.79
N CYS A 273 6.07 -7.06 16.51
CA CYS A 273 7.38 -7.32 15.90
C CYS A 273 7.64 -8.82 15.65
N ALA A 274 8.74 -9.15 14.97
CA ALA A 274 9.15 -10.54 14.72
C ALA A 274 9.26 -11.38 16.01
N ARG A 275 9.67 -10.79 17.14
CA ARG A 275 9.72 -11.47 18.43
C ARG A 275 8.33 -11.76 18.98
N CYS A 276 7.38 -10.84 18.85
CA CYS A 276 5.98 -11.08 19.24
C CYS A 276 5.40 -12.27 18.48
N VAL A 277 5.58 -12.29 17.15
CA VAL A 277 5.13 -13.40 16.29
C VAL A 277 5.79 -14.71 16.69
N SER A 278 7.09 -14.68 17.02
CA SER A 278 7.80 -15.86 17.50
C SER A 278 7.26 -16.39 18.82
N LEU A 279 6.97 -15.51 19.80
CA LEU A 279 6.45 -15.89 21.11
C LEU A 279 5.03 -16.46 21.02
N ASP A 280 4.12 -15.76 20.32
CA ASP A 280 2.75 -16.25 20.08
C ASP A 280 2.75 -17.65 19.43
N ARG A 281 3.72 -17.91 18.56
CA ARG A 281 3.85 -19.22 17.91
C ARG A 281 4.33 -20.32 18.87
N VAL A 282 5.22 -19.99 19.80
CA VAL A 282 5.69 -20.91 20.85
C VAL A 282 4.55 -21.22 21.82
N ASP A 283 3.74 -20.23 22.19
CA ASP A 283 2.58 -20.41 23.06
C ASP A 283 1.55 -21.37 22.45
N ARG A 284 1.31 -21.26 21.14
CA ARG A 284 0.38 -22.13 20.41
C ARG A 284 0.93 -23.52 20.13
N ASP A 285 2.24 -23.65 19.95
CA ASP A 285 2.92 -24.90 19.65
C ASP A 285 4.29 -24.96 20.35
N PRO A 286 4.38 -25.63 21.52
CA PRO A 286 5.64 -25.78 22.25
C PRO A 286 6.75 -26.50 21.45
N LEU A 287 6.41 -27.26 20.41
CA LEU A 287 7.38 -27.92 19.53
C LEU A 287 7.90 -27.00 18.42
N TRP A 288 7.31 -25.81 18.25
CA TRP A 288 7.66 -24.85 17.22
C TRP A 288 9.17 -24.53 17.11
N PRO A 289 9.91 -24.29 18.21
CA PRO A 289 11.35 -24.04 18.13
C PRO A 289 12.14 -25.18 17.49
N ARG A 290 11.70 -26.44 17.70
CA ARG A 290 12.34 -27.62 17.11
C ARG A 290 12.06 -27.69 15.61
N LEU A 291 10.83 -27.42 15.19
CA LEU A 291 10.43 -27.43 13.78
C LEU A 291 11.16 -26.34 12.99
N ILE A 292 11.17 -25.10 13.49
CA ILE A 292 11.80 -23.99 12.77
C ILE A 292 13.31 -24.18 12.63
N THR A 293 13.97 -24.76 13.64
CA THR A 293 15.40 -25.10 13.60
C THR A 293 15.68 -26.12 12.51
N GLN A 294 14.86 -27.19 12.43
CA GLN A 294 15.00 -28.22 11.38
C GLN A 294 14.79 -27.63 9.98
N TRP A 295 13.75 -26.82 9.78
CA TRP A 295 13.48 -26.20 8.49
C TRP A 295 14.58 -25.22 8.05
N ARG A 296 15.14 -24.43 8.97
CA ARG A 296 16.28 -23.54 8.70
C ARG A 296 17.58 -24.30 8.41
N ALA A 297 17.82 -25.42 9.09
CA ALA A 297 18.99 -26.26 8.86
C ALA A 297 18.92 -27.03 7.53
N THR A 298 17.71 -27.22 6.99
CA THR A 298 17.51 -27.97 5.75
C THR A 298 18.02 -27.19 4.55
N ARG A 299 19.22 -27.54 4.07
CA ARG A 299 19.70 -27.10 2.75
C ARG A 299 18.88 -27.79 1.66
N ARG A 300 17.88 -27.08 1.12
CA ARG A 300 17.10 -27.58 -0.01
C ARG A 300 18.00 -27.70 -1.24
N ARG A 301 18.11 -28.91 -1.79
CA ARG A 301 18.81 -29.18 -3.07
C ARG A 301 17.94 -28.82 -4.28
N SER A 302 16.64 -28.62 -4.07
CA SER A 302 15.67 -28.24 -5.10
C SER A 302 15.29 -26.77 -4.99
N SER A 303 14.95 -26.15 -6.13
CA SER A 303 14.41 -24.80 -6.18
C SER A 303 13.17 -24.66 -5.28
N PRO A 304 13.06 -23.58 -4.47
CA PRO A 304 11.84 -23.32 -3.71
C PRO A 304 10.62 -23.25 -4.63
N ALA A 305 9.53 -23.88 -4.21
CA ALA A 305 8.23 -23.64 -4.82
C ALA A 305 7.87 -22.17 -4.57
N CYS A 306 7.68 -21.46 -5.67
CA CYS A 306 7.28 -20.07 -5.71
C CYS A 306 6.59 -19.98 -7.07
N ASP A 307 5.27 -19.91 -7.12
CA ASP A 307 4.59 -19.74 -8.41
C ASP A 307 4.84 -18.30 -8.91
N LEU A 308 4.96 -18.12 -10.23
CA LEU A 308 5.28 -16.79 -10.80
C LEU A 308 4.10 -15.82 -10.64
N ALA A 309 2.86 -16.28 -10.90
CA ALA A 309 1.68 -15.44 -10.76
C ALA A 309 1.45 -15.07 -9.29
N LEU A 310 1.62 -16.03 -8.37
CA LEU A 310 1.58 -15.77 -6.94
C LEU A 310 2.65 -14.78 -6.49
N ALA A 311 3.90 -14.95 -6.94
CA ALA A 311 5.00 -14.05 -6.60
C ALA A 311 4.74 -12.61 -7.06
N THR A 312 4.25 -12.43 -8.30
CA THR A 312 3.88 -11.11 -8.83
C THR A 312 2.71 -10.51 -8.05
N THR A 313 1.72 -11.31 -7.67
CA THR A 313 0.56 -10.88 -6.87
C THR A 313 1.00 -10.39 -5.48
N VAL A 314 1.83 -11.17 -4.79
CA VAL A 314 2.43 -10.82 -3.50
C VAL A 314 3.28 -9.55 -3.62
N ALA A 315 4.12 -9.44 -4.65
CA ALA A 315 4.94 -8.26 -4.89
C ALA A 315 4.09 -6.99 -5.10
N GLY A 316 3.02 -7.08 -5.91
CA GLY A 316 2.10 -5.96 -6.13
C GLY A 316 1.35 -5.55 -4.86
N PHE A 317 0.86 -6.52 -4.09
CA PHE A 317 0.16 -6.25 -2.83
C PHE A 317 1.09 -5.68 -1.74
N ALA A 318 2.32 -6.21 -1.62
CA ALA A 318 3.34 -5.66 -0.74
C ALA A 318 3.75 -4.23 -1.15
N ALA A 319 3.84 -3.94 -2.46
CA ALA A 319 4.09 -2.60 -2.95
C ALA A 319 2.96 -1.64 -2.54
N ALA A 320 1.70 -2.07 -2.66
CA ALA A 320 0.56 -1.26 -2.26
C ALA A 320 0.60 -0.92 -0.75
N GLN A 321 0.91 -1.88 0.11
CA GLN A 321 1.06 -1.63 1.56
C GLN A 321 2.24 -0.70 1.87
N ALA A 322 3.39 -0.92 1.22
CA ALA A 322 4.56 -0.06 1.39
C ALA A 322 4.29 1.39 0.94
N LEU A 323 3.62 1.59 -0.20
CA LEU A 323 3.26 2.92 -0.69
C LEU A 323 2.26 3.60 0.24
N ALA A 324 1.22 2.89 0.68
CA ALA A 324 0.27 3.41 1.66
C ALA A 324 0.98 3.90 2.93
N PHE A 325 1.92 3.10 3.46
CA PHE A 325 2.72 3.50 4.62
C PHE A 325 3.53 4.79 4.37
N LEU A 326 4.23 4.88 3.23
CA LEU A 326 5.04 6.07 2.88
C LEU A 326 4.19 7.32 2.63
N ASP A 327 2.95 7.14 2.18
CA ASP A 327 2.00 8.22 1.96
C ASP A 327 1.35 8.71 3.27
N GLY A 328 1.78 8.17 4.42
CA GLY A 328 1.30 8.55 5.75
C GLY A 328 -0.02 7.89 6.14
N THR A 329 -0.42 6.84 5.42
CA THR A 329 -1.56 6.00 5.83
C THR A 329 -1.02 4.71 6.44
N LEU A 330 -1.24 4.49 7.73
CA LEU A 330 -1.07 3.14 8.28
C LEU A 330 -2.09 2.24 7.59
N PRO A 331 -1.66 1.21 6.84
CA PRO A 331 -2.59 0.29 6.23
C PRO A 331 -3.49 -0.29 7.32
N SER A 332 -4.80 -0.36 7.08
CA SER A 332 -5.70 -1.10 7.96
C SER A 332 -5.15 -2.53 8.11
N GLY A 333 -4.82 -2.92 9.35
CA GLY A 333 -4.15 -4.19 9.62
C GLY A 333 -2.62 -4.15 9.52
N ALA A 334 -1.96 -3.09 9.98
CA ALA A 334 -0.51 -3.13 10.24
C ALA A 334 -0.12 -4.29 11.19
N ASP A 335 -1.05 -4.64 12.08
CA ASP A 335 -1.06 -5.82 12.94
C ASP A 335 -1.66 -7.08 12.27
N THR A 336 -1.62 -7.17 10.93
CA THR A 336 -2.16 -8.30 10.18
C THR A 336 -1.11 -8.84 9.22
N ARG A 337 -0.97 -10.16 9.18
CA ARG A 337 -0.35 -10.85 8.04
C ARG A 337 -1.43 -11.32 7.09
N TRP A 338 -1.28 -10.97 5.83
CA TRP A 338 -2.16 -11.40 4.76
C TRP A 338 -1.58 -12.63 4.10
N GLU A 339 -2.42 -13.66 3.92
CA GLU A 339 -2.05 -14.95 3.32
C GLU A 339 -2.91 -15.22 2.08
N LEU A 340 -2.29 -15.69 1.00
CA LEU A 340 -2.96 -16.14 -0.21
C LEU A 340 -2.43 -17.54 -0.56
N ALA A 341 -3.21 -18.58 -0.26
CA ALA A 341 -2.82 -19.97 -0.46
C ALA A 341 -3.47 -20.54 -1.73
N LEU A 342 -2.66 -21.02 -2.68
CA LEU A 342 -3.17 -21.68 -3.87
C LEU A 342 -3.77 -23.06 -3.55
N PRO A 343 -4.81 -23.49 -4.29
CA PRO A 343 -5.41 -22.86 -5.47
C PRO A 343 -6.49 -21.80 -5.14
N ALA A 344 -6.72 -21.49 -3.86
CA ALA A 344 -7.65 -20.43 -3.50
C ALA A 344 -7.12 -19.06 -3.95
N SER A 345 -8.03 -18.19 -4.35
CA SER A 345 -7.72 -16.83 -4.84
C SER A 345 -8.08 -15.74 -3.83
N ALA A 346 -8.53 -16.12 -2.62
CA ALA A 346 -8.94 -15.20 -1.58
C ALA A 346 -7.81 -14.92 -0.59
N TRP A 347 -7.59 -13.64 -0.30
CA TRP A 347 -6.70 -13.21 0.78
C TRP A 347 -7.34 -13.49 2.14
N ARG A 348 -6.59 -14.14 3.02
CA ARG A 348 -6.94 -14.35 4.42
C ARG A 348 -6.15 -13.37 5.30
N ALA A 349 -6.86 -12.66 6.17
CA ALA A 349 -6.25 -11.85 7.22
C ALA A 349 -5.90 -12.74 8.43
N VAL A 350 -4.64 -12.72 8.86
CA VAL A 350 -4.16 -13.36 10.09
C VAL A 350 -3.78 -12.25 11.06
N PRO A 351 -4.61 -11.99 12.09
CA PRO A 351 -4.31 -10.96 13.07
C PRO A 351 -3.09 -11.37 13.90
N LEU A 352 -2.25 -10.40 14.20
CA LEU A 352 -1.04 -10.51 14.99
C LEU A 352 -1.14 -9.52 16.14
N ALA A 353 -0.89 -9.97 17.37
CA ALA A 353 -0.92 -9.10 18.53
C ALA A 353 0.51 -8.89 19.06
N PRO A 354 0.82 -7.68 19.58
CA PRO A 354 1.97 -7.52 20.46
C PRO A 354 1.88 -8.52 21.63
N HIS A 355 2.96 -9.24 21.86
CA HIS A 355 3.01 -10.28 22.89
C HIS A 355 3.39 -9.67 24.25
N PRO A 356 2.72 -10.01 25.36
CA PRO A 356 2.96 -9.41 26.68
C PRO A 356 4.39 -9.61 27.19
N GLU A 357 5.00 -10.75 26.89
CA GLU A 357 6.40 -11.05 27.28
C GLU A 357 7.46 -10.44 26.34
N CYS A 358 7.04 -9.74 25.28
CA CYS A 358 7.98 -9.15 24.33
C CYS A 358 8.46 -7.76 24.82
N PRO A 359 9.77 -7.49 24.88
CA PRO A 359 10.31 -6.22 25.38
C PRO A 359 10.20 -5.06 24.37
N CYS A 360 9.32 -5.16 23.37
CA CYS A 360 9.23 -4.18 22.27
C CYS A 360 8.27 -3.02 22.54
N ASP A 361 7.70 -2.95 23.75
CA ASP A 361 6.73 -1.95 24.23
C ASP A 361 5.44 -1.75 23.42
N ALA A 362 5.29 -2.43 22.27
CA ALA A 362 4.11 -2.32 21.41
C ALA A 362 2.79 -2.69 22.13
N VAL A 363 2.85 -3.51 23.18
CA VAL A 363 1.69 -3.85 24.03
C VAL A 363 1.08 -2.61 24.68
N ASN A 364 1.93 -1.63 25.03
CA ASN A 364 1.56 -0.41 25.74
C ASN A 364 1.41 0.80 24.79
N SER A 365 1.47 0.58 23.47
CA SER A 365 1.47 1.68 22.51
C SER A 365 0.10 2.39 22.47
N PRO A 366 0.06 3.73 22.62
CA PRO A 366 -1.18 4.49 22.50
C PRO A 366 -1.71 4.52 21.06
N ASP A 367 -0.84 4.27 20.07
CA ASP A 367 -1.16 4.24 18.64
C ASP A 367 -1.70 2.87 18.18
N ARG A 368 -2.02 1.98 19.12
CA ARG A 368 -2.58 0.65 18.84
C ARG A 368 -3.97 0.80 18.22
N VAL A 369 -4.10 0.41 16.97
CA VAL A 369 -5.41 0.27 16.32
C VAL A 369 -6.06 -1.03 16.84
N PRO A 370 -7.27 -0.99 17.41
CA PRO A 370 -7.98 -2.21 17.78
C PRO A 370 -8.13 -3.12 16.56
N ALA A 371 -7.91 -4.43 16.74
CA ALA A 371 -8.09 -5.40 15.66
C ALA A 371 -9.52 -5.27 15.07
N CYS A 372 -9.63 -5.17 13.74
CA CYS A 372 -10.93 -5.19 13.08
C CYS A 372 -11.62 -6.54 13.31
N GLY A 373 -12.61 -6.56 14.20
CA GLY A 373 -13.69 -7.54 14.26
C GLY A 373 -13.39 -8.85 14.98
N GLU A 374 -13.73 -8.91 16.27
CA GLU A 374 -14.45 -10.10 16.75
C GLU A 374 -15.82 -10.11 16.03
N PRO A 375 -16.29 -11.26 15.51
CA PRO A 375 -17.67 -11.34 15.07
C PRO A 375 -18.56 -11.03 16.29
N ALA A 376 -19.37 -10.00 16.18
CA ALA A 376 -20.44 -9.73 17.14
C ALA A 376 -21.19 -11.06 17.35
N ALA A 377 -21.31 -11.47 18.62
CA ALA A 377 -22.10 -12.62 19.01
C ALA A 377 -23.47 -12.55 18.29
N PRO A 378 -23.96 -13.65 17.71
CA PRO A 378 -25.23 -13.62 17.02
C PRO A 378 -26.29 -13.14 18.02
N ALA A 379 -26.95 -12.04 17.67
CA ALA A 379 -28.15 -11.59 18.35
C ALA A 379 -29.13 -12.78 18.36
N ALA A 380 -29.66 -13.09 19.54
CA ALA A 380 -30.60 -14.17 19.76
C ALA A 380 -31.68 -14.18 18.66
N GLU A 381 -31.71 -15.25 17.87
CA GLU A 381 -32.78 -15.50 16.91
C GLU A 381 -34.07 -15.77 17.69
N ASP A 382 -35.08 -14.94 17.44
CA ASP A 382 -36.48 -15.25 17.76
C ASP A 382 -36.86 -16.59 17.11
N PRO A 383 -37.53 -17.51 17.84
CA PRO A 383 -37.82 -18.83 17.34
C PRO A 383 -38.84 -18.77 16.18
N PRO A 384 -38.67 -19.57 15.11
CA PRO A 384 -39.62 -19.59 14.01
C PRO A 384 -40.93 -20.23 14.44
N ARG A 385 -42.03 -19.53 14.15
CA ARG A 385 -43.41 -20.05 14.24
C ARG A 385 -43.56 -21.34 13.43
N ALA A 386 -44.08 -22.36 14.09
CA ALA A 386 -44.42 -23.66 13.51
C ALA A 386 -45.41 -23.55 12.35
N ALA A 387 -45.18 -24.33 11.30
CA ALA A 387 -46.16 -24.74 10.29
C ALA A 387 -45.93 -26.22 9.93
N PRO A 388 -46.96 -26.95 9.48
CA PRO A 388 -47.19 -28.32 9.91
C PRO A 388 -46.56 -29.41 9.04
N ALA A 389 -46.50 -30.60 9.64
CA ALA A 389 -45.90 -31.84 9.15
C ALA A 389 -46.43 -32.32 7.78
N GLY A 390 -45.50 -32.77 6.93
CA GLY A 390 -45.73 -33.55 5.71
C GLY A 390 -44.74 -34.73 5.64
N ARG A 391 -45.26 -35.90 5.22
CA ARG A 391 -44.79 -37.28 5.44
C ARG A 391 -43.41 -37.69 4.85
N PRO A 392 -42.81 -38.82 5.34
CA PRO A 392 -41.48 -39.28 4.97
C PRO A 392 -41.48 -40.30 3.81
N ARG A 393 -40.37 -40.34 3.04
CA ARG A 393 -39.87 -41.43 2.17
C ARG A 393 -38.57 -40.93 1.51
N ALA A 394 -37.50 -41.66 1.26
CA ALA A 394 -37.07 -43.02 1.58
C ALA A 394 -35.54 -43.05 1.41
N THR A 395 -34.90 -43.99 2.11
CA THR A 395 -33.47 -44.35 2.09
C THR A 395 -32.96 -44.91 0.76
N MET A 396 -31.61 -44.97 0.67
CA MET A 396 -30.71 -45.72 -0.24
C MET A 396 -29.96 -44.82 -1.23
N ALA A 397 -28.69 -45.04 -1.57
CA ALA A 397 -27.62 -45.88 -1.04
C ALA A 397 -26.34 -45.44 -1.79
N GLU A 398 -25.19 -45.67 -1.17
CA GLU A 398 -23.88 -45.59 -1.79
C GLU A 398 -23.80 -46.48 -3.04
N SER A 399 -23.13 -46.01 -4.09
CA SER A 399 -22.47 -46.90 -5.05
C SER A 399 -21.27 -46.22 -5.72
N ARG A 400 -20.09 -46.76 -5.37
CA ARG A 400 -18.86 -46.93 -6.15
C ARG A 400 -17.98 -45.73 -6.47
#